data_AF-A0A350QVY9-F1
#
_entry.id   AF-A0A350QVY9-F1
#
_cell.length_a   1.000
_cell.length_b   1.000
_cell.length_c   1.000
_cell.angle_alpha   90.00
_cell.angle_beta   90.00
_cell.angle_gamma   90.00
#
_symmetry.space_group_name_H-M   'P 1'
#
loop_
_entity.id
_entity.type
_entity.pdbx_description
1 polymer ?
#
loop_
_entity_poly.entity_id
_entity_poly.type
_entity_poly.pdbx_seq_one_letter_code
_entity_poly.pdbx_strand_id
1 'polypeptide(L)'
;PHNSINHAPMKDEGGRPANGKFKYGPRSCDIRWSSYAMADIPRANRTFPHYCVVQVNNVFNNPVERNGERWFAFPHPQVIFHFHDALTGELRYSETIVLGLQ
;
A
#
# COMPACT_ATOMS: atom_id res chain seq x y z
N PRO A 1 5.54 1.77 -1.29
CA PRO A 1 5.30 3.06 -1.99
C PRO A 1 6.54 3.48 -2.79
N HIS A 2 6.38 4.41 -3.74
CA HIS A 2 7.46 4.90 -4.58
C HIS A 2 8.39 5.84 -3.84
N ASN A 3 9.69 5.67 -4.05
CA ASN A 3 10.70 6.54 -3.45
C ASN A 3 10.73 7.93 -4.07
N SER A 4 11.09 8.93 -3.27
CA SER A 4 11.53 10.20 -3.83
C SER A 4 12.78 9.98 -4.68
N ILE A 5 12.95 10.84 -5.70
CA ILE A 5 14.07 10.82 -6.64
C ILE A 5 15.46 10.84 -6.00
N ASN A 6 15.55 11.33 -4.76
CA ASN A 6 16.79 11.41 -4.00
C ASN A 6 17.09 10.16 -3.16
N HIS A 7 16.24 9.12 -3.22
CA HIS A 7 16.44 7.88 -2.49
C HIS A 7 16.60 6.71 -3.47
N ALA A 8 17.85 6.50 -3.90
CA ALA A 8 18.23 5.40 -4.78
C ALA A 8 18.57 4.15 -3.95
N PRO A 9 17.95 2.99 -4.19
CA PRO A 9 18.07 1.84 -3.28
C PRO A 9 19.50 1.42 -2.96
N MET A 10 20.35 1.33 -4.00
CA MET A 10 21.74 0.89 -3.86
C MET A 10 22.64 1.92 -3.17
N LYS A 11 22.25 3.21 -3.14
CA LYS A 11 23.07 4.29 -2.57
C LYS A 11 22.58 4.73 -1.19
N ASP A 12 21.26 4.82 -1.04
CA ASP A 12 20.63 5.54 0.08
C ASP A 12 19.77 4.63 0.97
N GLU A 13 19.44 3.40 0.53
CA GLU A 13 18.47 2.52 1.22
C GLU A 13 19.00 1.11 1.49
N GLY A 14 20.32 0.95 1.52
CA GLY A 14 20.97 -0.31 1.88
C GLY A 14 20.71 -1.46 0.91
N GLY A 15 20.41 -1.17 -0.35
CA GLY A 15 20.18 -2.19 -1.39
C GLY A 15 18.90 -3.00 -1.20
N ARG A 16 17.87 -2.42 -0.55
CA ARG A 16 16.60 -3.11 -0.35
C ARG A 16 15.95 -3.54 -1.68
N PRO A 17 15.29 -4.71 -1.74
CA PRO A 17 14.50 -5.09 -2.89
C PRO A 17 13.18 -4.29 -2.95
N ALA A 18 12.50 -4.36 -4.09
CA ALA A 18 11.15 -3.81 -4.26
C ALA A 18 10.09 -4.58 -3.44
N ASN A 19 10.33 -5.87 -3.19
CA ASN A 19 9.52 -6.72 -2.32
C ASN A 19 10.38 -7.86 -1.74
N GLY A 20 9.84 -8.55 -0.73
CA GLY A 20 10.49 -9.67 -0.06
C GLY A 20 11.35 -9.26 1.14
N LYS A 21 12.11 -10.24 1.64
CA LYS A 21 12.92 -10.11 2.85
C LYS A 21 14.01 -9.06 2.68
N PHE A 22 14.11 -8.17 3.67
CA PHE A 22 15.17 -7.19 3.77
C PHE A 22 15.67 -7.12 5.22
N LYS A 23 16.98 -6.93 5.40
CA LYS A 23 17.60 -6.74 6.71
C LYS A 23 18.57 -5.57 6.64
N TYR A 24 18.37 -4.59 7.52
CA TYR A 24 19.27 -3.47 7.69
C TYR A 24 19.71 -3.38 9.16
N GLY A 25 21.00 -3.55 9.40
CA GLY A 25 21.55 -3.66 10.75
C GLY A 25 20.83 -4.74 11.58
N PRO A 26 20.33 -4.43 12.78
CA PRO A 26 19.65 -5.42 13.63
C PRO A 26 18.19 -5.69 13.23
N ARG A 27 17.59 -4.91 12.31
CA ARG A 27 16.16 -5.00 11.99
C ARG A 27 15.95 -5.72 10.66
N SER A 28 15.00 -6.65 10.64
CA SER A 28 14.51 -7.30 9.42
C SER A 28 13.04 -6.99 9.18
N CYS A 29 12.65 -6.88 7.92
CA CYS A 29 11.25 -6.79 7.52
C CYS A 29 11.02 -7.60 6.23
N ASP A 30 9.75 -7.88 5.96
CA ASP A 30 9.29 -8.39 4.67
C ASP A 30 8.58 -7.25 3.94
N ILE A 31 9.20 -6.76 2.87
CA ILE A 31 8.67 -5.66 2.08
C ILE A 31 7.53 -6.23 1.23
N ARG A 32 6.30 -5.89 1.57
CA ARG A 32 5.12 -6.35 0.82
C ARG A 32 5.08 -5.75 -0.59
N TRP A 33 5.30 -4.44 -0.68
CA TRP A 33 5.36 -3.74 -1.96
C TRP A 33 6.07 -2.39 -1.88
N SER A 34 6.92 -2.12 -2.86
CA SER A 34 7.61 -0.85 -3.09
C SER A 34 7.96 -0.70 -4.58
N SER A 35 8.27 0.52 -4.98
CA SER A 35 8.84 0.83 -6.29
C SER A 35 9.89 1.94 -6.15
N TYR A 36 10.77 2.05 -7.13
CA TYR A 36 11.83 3.07 -7.18
C TYR A 36 12.32 3.26 -8.61
N ALA A 37 12.93 4.40 -8.88
CA ALA A 37 13.57 4.65 -10.17
C ALA A 37 14.93 3.94 -10.26
N MET A 38 15.18 3.27 -11.39
CA MET A 38 16.48 2.67 -11.67
C MET A 38 17.52 3.74 -12.01
N ALA A 39 18.80 3.41 -11.80
CA ALA A 39 19.90 4.37 -11.87
C ALA A 39 20.15 4.90 -13.30
N ASP A 40 19.76 4.14 -14.31
CA ASP A 40 19.86 4.44 -15.74
C ASP A 40 18.77 5.39 -16.25
N ILE A 41 17.67 5.56 -15.50
CA ILE A 41 16.61 6.52 -15.87
C ILE A 41 17.14 7.95 -15.70
N PRO A 42 17.07 8.84 -16.72
CA PRO A 42 17.46 10.24 -16.57
C PRO A 42 16.68 10.93 -15.45
N ARG A 43 17.33 11.81 -14.67
CA ARG A 43 16.74 12.42 -13.47
C ARG A 43 15.38 13.07 -13.74
N ALA A 44 15.24 13.82 -14.84
CA ALA A 44 13.97 14.47 -15.21
C ALA A 44 12.80 13.49 -15.40
N ASN A 45 13.09 12.21 -15.68
CA ASN A 45 12.10 11.18 -15.97
C ASN A 45 11.81 10.27 -14.76
N ARG A 46 12.37 10.55 -13.57
CA ARG A 46 12.17 9.73 -12.36
C ARG A 46 10.93 10.14 -11.56
N THR A 47 9.84 10.40 -12.26
CA THR A 47 8.59 10.89 -11.67
C THR A 47 7.54 9.80 -11.78
N PHE A 48 7.40 8.98 -10.73
CA PHE A 48 6.42 7.90 -10.67
C PHE A 48 5.53 8.07 -9.42
N PRO A 49 4.65 9.08 -9.41
CA PRO A 49 3.86 9.42 -8.23
C PRO A 49 2.80 8.35 -7.96
N HIS A 50 2.53 8.09 -6.68
CA HIS A 50 1.49 7.17 -6.23
C HIS A 50 0.69 7.79 -5.09
N TYR A 51 -0.59 7.45 -4.99
CA TYR A 51 -1.41 7.73 -3.81
C TYR A 51 -1.96 6.43 -3.22
N CYS A 52 -2.36 6.49 -1.95
CA CYS A 52 -2.96 5.36 -1.24
C CYS A 52 -4.40 5.70 -0.84
N VAL A 53 -5.34 4.81 -1.14
CA VAL A 53 -6.70 4.84 -0.57
C VAL A 53 -6.78 3.75 0.49
N VAL A 54 -7.14 4.15 1.72
CA VAL A 54 -7.38 3.21 2.82
C VAL A 54 -8.89 3.03 2.96
N GLN A 55 -9.38 1.84 2.64
CA GLN A 55 -10.77 1.47 2.81
C GLN A 55 -10.93 0.67 4.10
N VAL A 56 -11.82 1.14 4.98
CA VAL A 56 -12.13 0.47 6.25
C VAL A 56 -13.50 -0.17 6.15
N ASN A 57 -13.55 -1.50 6.23
CA ASN A 57 -14.77 -2.29 6.22
C ASN A 57 -14.95 -2.92 7.61
N ASN A 58 -15.51 -2.16 8.55
CA ASN A 58 -15.76 -2.63 9.92
C ASN A 58 -17.25 -2.75 10.27
N VAL A 59 -18.13 -2.15 9.46
CA VAL A 59 -19.59 -2.21 9.60
C VAL A 59 -20.25 -2.41 8.23
N PHE A 60 -21.49 -2.92 8.23
CA PHE A 60 -22.37 -2.91 7.07
C PHE A 60 -23.74 -2.34 7.45
N ASN A 61 -24.42 -1.71 6.49
CA ASN A 61 -25.77 -1.21 6.69
C ASN A 61 -26.75 -2.40 6.67
N ASN A 62 -27.48 -2.60 7.76
CA ASN A 62 -28.44 -3.69 7.93
C ASN A 62 -29.78 -3.14 8.47
N PRO A 63 -30.49 -2.31 7.70
CA PRO A 63 -31.68 -1.61 8.18
C PRO A 63 -32.87 -2.57 8.35
N VAL A 64 -33.82 -2.18 9.20
CA VAL A 64 -35.09 -2.93 9.36
C VAL A 64 -36.01 -2.71 8.16
N GLU A 65 -36.09 -1.46 7.70
CA GLU A 65 -36.91 -1.06 6.57
C GLU A 65 -36.06 -0.77 5.33
N ARG A 66 -36.65 -0.95 4.14
CA ARG A 66 -35.99 -0.60 2.88
C ARG A 66 -35.62 0.89 2.87
N ASN A 67 -34.37 1.18 2.50
CA ASN A 67 -33.76 2.53 2.50
C ASN A 67 -33.48 3.13 3.89
N GLY A 68 -33.64 2.37 4.98
CA GLY A 68 -33.21 2.80 6.30
C GLY A 68 -31.69 2.71 6.51
N GLU A 69 -31.24 3.09 7.70
CA GLU A 69 -29.85 2.96 8.14
C GLU A 69 -29.78 2.28 9.53
N ARG A 70 -28.96 1.23 9.64
CA ARG A 70 -28.55 0.64 10.92
C ARG A 70 -27.21 -0.06 10.74
N TRP A 71 -26.16 0.46 11.37
CA TRP A 71 -24.82 -0.13 11.28
C TRP A 71 -24.72 -1.38 12.15
N PHE A 72 -24.26 -2.47 11.54
CA PHE A 72 -23.93 -3.72 12.24
C PHE A 72 -22.45 -4.05 12.02
N ALA A 73 -21.74 -4.44 13.08
CA ALA A 73 -20.31 -4.70 13.01
C ALA A 73 -19.99 -6.02 12.30
N PHE A 74 -18.93 -6.02 11.48
CA PHE A 74 -18.36 -7.28 11.00
C PHE A 74 -17.63 -8.00 12.14
N PRO A 75 -17.78 -9.33 12.28
CA PRO A 75 -16.99 -10.10 13.24
C PRO A 75 -15.49 -10.12 12.87
N HIS A 76 -15.18 -9.97 11.59
CA HIS A 76 -13.83 -9.90 11.04
C HIS A 76 -13.68 -8.62 10.21
N PRO A 77 -13.44 -7.47 10.87
CA PRO A 77 -13.28 -6.21 10.15
C PRO A 77 -12.00 -6.21 9.30
N GLN A 78 -12.01 -5.42 8.24
CA GLN A 78 -10.96 -5.40 7.23
C GLN A 78 -10.47 -3.97 7.02
N VAL A 79 -9.17 -3.81 6.81
CA VAL A 79 -8.56 -2.59 6.27
C VAL A 79 -7.89 -2.97 4.96
N ILE A 80 -8.29 -2.32 3.87
CA ILE A 80 -7.74 -2.54 2.55
C ILE A 80 -6.94 -1.31 2.14
N PHE A 81 -5.68 -1.52 1.80
CA PHE A 81 -4.80 -0.49 1.27
C PHE A 81 -4.77 -0.65 -0.25
N HIS A 82 -5.14 0.39 -0.99
CA HIS A 82 -5.02 0.44 -2.44
C HIS A 82 -3.98 1.48 -2.83
N PHE A 83 -2.89 1.06 -3.46
CA PHE A 83 -1.92 1.96 -4.07
C PHE A 83 -2.22 2.13 -5.54
N HIS A 84 -2.32 3.38 -5.97
CA HIS A 84 -2.64 3.75 -7.34
C HIS A 84 -1.51 4.55 -7.96
N ASP A 85 -1.39 4.44 -9.28
CA ASP A 85 -0.65 5.40 -10.09
C ASP A 85 -1.34 6.76 -10.01
N ALA A 86 -0.61 7.82 -9.63
CA ALA A 86 -1.21 9.13 -9.44
C ALA A 86 -1.46 9.91 -10.73
N LEU A 87 -0.97 9.44 -11.89
CA LEU A 87 -1.23 10.05 -13.19
C LEU A 87 -2.45 9.43 -13.87
N THR A 88 -2.62 8.11 -13.74
CA THR A 88 -3.70 7.37 -14.43
C THR A 88 -4.83 6.92 -13.52
N GLY A 89 -4.60 6.85 -12.20
CA GLY A 89 -5.54 6.25 -11.25
C GLY A 89 -5.54 4.70 -11.26
N GLU A 90 -4.72 4.07 -12.09
CA GLU A 90 -4.64 2.61 -12.18
C GLU A 90 -4.16 1.99 -10.87
N LEU A 91 -4.80 0.91 -10.45
CA LEU A 91 -4.37 0.13 -9.29
C LEU A 91 -2.99 -0.51 -9.57
N ARG A 92 -2.05 -0.29 -8.66
CA ARG A 92 -0.69 -0.86 -8.72
C ARG A 92 -0.47 -1.98 -7.73
N TYR A 93 -1.09 -1.88 -6.56
CA TYR A 93 -1.00 -2.89 -5.51
C TYR A 93 -2.13 -2.74 -4.52
N SER A 94 -2.59 -3.85 -3.95
CA SER A 94 -3.52 -3.86 -2.84
C SER A 94 -3.13 -4.88 -1.79
N GLU A 95 -3.30 -4.54 -0.52
CA GLU A 95 -3.16 -5.47 0.60
C GLU A 95 -4.38 -5.33 1.51
N THR A 96 -4.95 -6.46 1.93
CA THR A 96 -6.03 -6.50 2.91
C THR A 96 -5.51 -7.07 4.21
N ILE A 97 -5.73 -6.35 5.31
CA ILE A 97 -5.52 -6.84 6.67
C ILE A 97 -6.89 -7.15 7.25
N VAL A 98 -7.12 -8.41 7.63
CA VAL A 98 -8.36 -8.86 8.27
C VAL A 98 -8.06 -9.18 9.73
N LEU A 99 -8.87 -8.63 10.65
CA LEU A 99 -8.76 -8.98 12.06
C LEU A 99 -9.49 -10.30 12.34
N GLY A 100 -8.78 -11.27 12.93
CA GLY A 100 -9.38 -12.50 13.46
C GLY A 100 -9.71 -13.58 12.44
N LEU A 101 -9.33 -13.42 11.17
CA LEU A 101 -9.29 -14.53 10.21
C LEU A 101 -7.89 -15.18 10.31
N GLN A 102 -7.83 -16.44 10.74
CA GLN A 102 -6.63 -17.29 10.67
C GLN A 102 -6.77 -18.30 9.55
#